data_AF-A0A7R9CLX5-F1
#
_entry.id   AF-A0A7R9CLX5-F1
#
_cell.length_a   1.000
_cell.length_b   1.000
_cell.length_c   1.000
_cell.angle_alpha   90.00
_cell.angle_beta   90.00
_cell.angle_gamma   90.00
#
_symmetry.space_group_name_H-M   'P 1'
#
loop_
_entity.id
_entity.type
_entity.pdbx_description
1 polymer ?
#
loop_
_entity_poly.entity_id
_entity_poly.type
_entity_poly.pdbx_seq_one_letter_code
_entity_poly.pdbx_strand_id
1 'polypeptide(L)'
;MNIKIYRKVDKYMNSMKYFTTFEWDFDNHKCLSLYNSLGETDQDIFYFNSNEIIWKDYFRGLIDGGRIHLFKESVDTIPEGKIRYMK
;
A
#
# COMPACT_ATOMS: atom_id res chain seq x y z
N MET A 1 8.36 -26.45 12.88
CA MET A 1 8.24 -24.97 12.88
C MET A 1 8.54 -24.46 14.29
N ASN A 2 9.39 -23.43 14.45
CA ASN A 2 10.01 -23.08 15.74
C ASN A 2 9.08 -22.21 16.63
N ILE A 3 8.71 -22.69 17.82
CA ILE A 3 7.77 -22.02 18.77
C ILE A 3 8.20 -20.58 19.12
N LYS A 4 9.51 -20.30 19.12
CA LYS A 4 10.05 -18.96 19.40
C LYS A 4 9.65 -17.92 18.35
N ILE A 5 9.60 -18.32 17.08
CA ILE A 5 9.18 -17.43 15.99
C ILE A 5 7.70 -17.10 16.12
N TYR A 6 6.87 -18.10 16.43
CA TYR A 6 5.43 -17.89 16.60
C TYR A 6 5.11 -16.90 17.72
N ARG A 7 5.77 -17.01 18.89
CA ARG A 7 5.61 -16.02 19.98
C ARG A 7 6.00 -14.60 19.58
N LYS A 8 7.03 -14.47 18.74
CA LYS A 8 7.49 -13.16 18.26
C LYS A 8 6.47 -12.55 17.29
N VAL A 9 5.96 -13.34 16.35
CA VAL A 9 4.88 -12.94 15.42
C VAL A 9 3.63 -12.54 16.19
N ASP A 10 3.19 -13.35 17.14
CA ASP A 10 2.00 -13.09 17.96
C ASP A 10 2.11 -11.80 18.77
N LYS A 11 3.28 -11.54 19.38
CA LYS A 11 3.55 -10.27 20.07
C LYS A 11 3.42 -9.07 19.13
N TYR A 12 4.00 -9.15 17.93
CA TYR A 12 3.89 -8.05 16.95
C TYR A 12 2.47 -7.86 16.43
N MET A 13 1.76 -8.95 16.13
CA MET A 13 0.36 -8.88 15.70
C MET A 13 -0.50 -8.22 16.78
N ASN A 14 -0.31 -8.56 18.05
CA ASN A 14 -1.02 -7.92 19.15
C ASN A 14 -0.72 -6.41 19.26
N SER A 15 0.53 -5.99 19.04
CA SER A 15 0.88 -4.57 19.01
C SER A 15 0.33 -3.84 17.79
N MET A 16 0.25 -4.50 16.64
CA MET A 16 -0.28 -3.90 15.39
C MET A 16 -1.81 -3.92 15.31
N LYS A 17 -2.48 -4.76 16.11
CA LYS A 17 -3.93 -4.96 16.07
C LYS A 17 -4.71 -3.64 16.06
N TYR A 18 -4.32 -2.67 16.91
CA TYR A 18 -4.96 -1.36 16.95
C TYR A 18 -4.86 -0.58 15.63
N PHE A 19 -3.77 -0.73 14.88
CA PHE A 19 -3.57 -0.02 13.62
C PHE A 19 -4.16 -0.76 12.42
N THR A 20 -4.29 -2.09 12.50
CA THR A 20 -4.66 -2.94 11.35
C THR A 20 -6.09 -3.46 11.39
N THR A 21 -6.74 -3.54 12.56
CA THR A 21 -8.11 -4.11 12.69
C THR A 21 -9.19 -3.09 13.00
N PHE A 22 -8.85 -1.81 13.08
CA PHE A 22 -9.85 -0.75 13.07
C PHE A 22 -10.11 -0.37 11.62
N GLU A 23 -11.36 -0.54 11.17
CA GLU A 23 -11.82 0.06 9.93
C GLU A 23 -11.79 1.58 10.11
N TRP A 24 -11.00 2.24 9.26
CA TRP A 24 -10.99 3.69 9.20
C TRP A 24 -12.19 4.11 8.34
N ASP A 25 -13.22 4.64 8.98
CA ASP A 25 -14.27 5.35 8.26
C ASP A 25 -13.71 6.70 7.80
N PHE A 26 -13.32 6.76 6.52
CA PHE A 26 -12.72 7.94 5.92
C PHE A 26 -13.78 8.72 5.14
N ASP A 27 -14.39 9.70 5.79
CA ASP A 27 -15.26 10.66 5.13
C ASP A 27 -14.42 11.71 4.39
N ASN A 28 -14.47 11.67 3.06
CA ASN A 28 -13.81 12.63 2.17
C ASN A 28 -14.77 13.60 1.45
N HIS A 29 -16.04 13.67 1.87
CA HIS A 29 -17.07 14.44 1.16
C HIS A 29 -16.70 15.91 0.99
N LYS A 30 -16.06 16.53 2.00
CA LYS A 30 -15.60 17.93 1.90
C LYS A 30 -14.46 18.11 0.90
N CYS A 31 -13.53 17.15 0.81
CA CYS A 31 -12.45 17.21 -0.17
C CYS A 31 -13.00 17.06 -1.60
N LEU A 32 -13.93 16.13 -1.81
CA LEU A 32 -14.60 15.95 -3.10
C LEU A 32 -15.42 17.20 -3.49
N SER A 33 -16.16 17.78 -2.54
CA SER A 33 -16.93 19.00 -2.77
C SER A 33 -16.02 20.18 -3.15
N LEU A 34 -14.89 20.35 -2.46
CA LEU A 34 -13.89 21.34 -2.81
C LEU A 34 -13.35 21.12 -4.22
N TYR A 35 -12.95 19.88 -4.56
CA TYR A 35 -12.46 19.54 -5.90
C TYR A 35 -13.48 19.89 -6.99
N ASN A 36 -14.75 19.52 -6.80
CA ASN A 36 -15.83 19.81 -7.74
C ASN A 36 -16.15 21.31 -7.86
N SER A 37 -15.74 22.12 -6.89
CA SER A 37 -15.91 23.58 -6.93
C SER A 37 -14.77 24.31 -7.65
N LEU A 38 -13.66 23.62 -7.93
CA LEU A 38 -12.53 24.17 -8.69
C LEU A 38 -12.89 24.30 -10.17
N GLY A 39 -12.27 25.27 -10.85
CA GLY A 39 -12.32 25.34 -12.31
C GLY A 39 -11.49 24.22 -12.96
N GLU A 40 -11.76 23.91 -14.23
CA GLU A 40 -11.06 22.85 -14.98
C GLU A 40 -9.53 23.02 -14.94
N THR A 41 -9.04 24.25 -15.12
CA THR A 41 -7.60 24.55 -15.05
C THR A 41 -6.98 24.18 -13.70
N ASP A 42 -7.67 24.45 -12.60
CA ASP A 42 -7.16 24.14 -11.26
C ASP A 42 -7.25 22.64 -10.98
N GLN A 43 -8.29 21.96 -11.48
CA GLN A 43 -8.40 20.51 -11.40
C GLN A 43 -7.24 19.81 -12.13
N ASP A 44 -6.84 20.32 -13.30
CA ASP A 44 -5.72 19.77 -14.06
C ASP A 44 -4.35 20.01 -13.39
N ILE A 45 -4.19 21.15 -12.70
CA ILE A 45 -2.95 21.49 -11.98
C ILE A 45 -2.83 20.66 -10.69
N PHE A 46 -3.94 20.42 -10.00
CA PHE A 46 -3.97 19.71 -8.73
C PHE A 46 -4.49 18.29 -8.90
N TYR A 47 -3.57 17.31 -8.91
CA TYR A 47 -3.86 15.87 -8.92
C TYR A 47 -4.54 15.39 -7.63
N PHE A 48 -5.80 15.76 -7.45
CA PHE A 48 -6.59 15.48 -6.25
C PHE A 48 -7.65 14.40 -6.49
N ASN A 49 -7.93 14.06 -7.77
CA ASN A 49 -8.90 13.04 -8.13
C ASN A 49 -8.29 11.63 -8.02
N SER A 50 -8.63 10.93 -6.94
CA SER A 50 -8.18 9.56 -6.74
C SER A 50 -8.74 8.54 -7.74
N ASN A 51 -9.80 8.90 -8.48
CA ASN A 51 -10.36 8.04 -9.52
C ASN A 51 -9.49 7.97 -10.78
N GLU A 52 -8.61 8.94 -11.00
CA GLU A 52 -7.67 8.95 -12.12
C GLU A 52 -6.44 8.07 -11.85
N ILE A 53 -6.25 7.63 -10.61
CA ILE A 53 -5.14 6.76 -10.24
C ILE A 53 -5.37 5.36 -10.80
N ILE A 54 -4.45 4.90 -11.66
CA ILE A 54 -4.35 3.49 -12.03
C ILE A 54 -3.75 2.74 -10.84
N TRP A 55 -4.61 2.33 -9.89
CA TRP A 55 -4.20 1.71 -8.62
C TRP A 55 -3.23 0.55 -8.77
N LYS A 56 -3.39 -0.25 -9.83
CA LYS A 56 -2.50 -1.37 -10.14
C LYS A 56 -1.05 -0.92 -10.32
N ASP A 57 -0.82 0.18 -11.03
CA ASP A 57 0.52 0.68 -11.33
C ASP A 57 1.10 1.40 -10.11
N TYR A 58 0.26 2.15 -9.39
CA TYR A 58 0.62 2.77 -8.12
C TYR A 58 1.15 1.74 -7.12
N PHE A 59 0.38 0.68 -6.86
CA PHE A 59 0.80 -0.37 -5.93
C PHE A 59 1.98 -1.17 -6.45
N ARG A 60 2.11 -1.35 -7.77
CA ARG A 60 3.29 -2.00 -8.34
C ARG A 60 4.56 -1.21 -8.04
N GLY A 61 4.55 0.11 -8.29
CA GLY A 61 5.67 0.98 -7.96
C GLY A 61 5.99 0.97 -6.46
N LEU A 62 4.96 0.99 -5.60
CA LEU A 62 5.12 0.91 -4.15
C LEU A 62 5.82 -0.40 -3.72
N ILE A 63 5.37 -1.53 -4.26
CA ILE A 63 5.93 -2.86 -3.94
C ILE A 63 7.37 -2.97 -4.45
N ASP A 64 7.64 -2.54 -5.68
CA ASP A 64 8.98 -2.56 -6.29
C ASP A 64 9.94 -1.65 -5.50
N GLY A 65 9.49 -0.46 -5.10
CA GLY A 65 10.25 0.44 -4.23
C GLY A 65 10.55 -0.19 -2.86
N GLY A 66 9.57 -0.83 -2.24
CA GLY A 66 9.77 -1.56 -0.98
C GLY A 66 10.81 -2.68 -1.14
N ARG A 67 10.71 -3.45 -2.22
CA ARG A 67 11.65 -4.53 -2.55
C ARG A 67 13.10 -4.03 -2.66
N ILE A 68 13.31 -2.97 -3.44
CA ILE A 68 14.65 -2.42 -3.68
C ILE A 68 15.20 -1.73 -2.43
N HIS A 69 14.39 -0.93 -1.75
CA HIS A 69 14.88 -0.02 -0.70
C HIS A 69 14.80 -0.59 0.71
N LEU A 70 13.74 -1.34 1.05
CA LEU A 70 13.57 -1.94 2.37
C LEU A 70 14.21 -3.32 2.46
N PHE A 71 13.95 -4.16 1.45
CA PHE A 71 14.42 -5.55 1.44
C PHE A 71 15.77 -5.75 0.75
N LYS A 72 16.26 -4.74 0.01
CA LYS A 72 17.53 -4.78 -0.73
C LYS A 72 17.57 -5.93 -1.76
N GLU A 73 16.43 -6.27 -2.35
CA GLU A 73 16.31 -7.30 -3.38
C GLU A 73 16.10 -6.66 -4.77
N SER A 74 16.72 -7.23 -5.81
CA SER A 74 16.41 -6.82 -7.20
C SER A 74 15.02 -7.29 -7.62
N VAL A 75 14.42 -6.57 -8.56
CA VAL A 75 13.19 -6.97 -9.25
C VAL A 75 13.40 -8.23 -10.09
N ASP A 76 14.64 -8.49 -10.53
CA ASP A 76 14.99 -9.65 -11.35
C ASP A 76 14.87 -10.99 -10.62
N THR A 77 14.83 -10.99 -9.29
CA THR A 77 14.70 -12.20 -8.48
C THR A 77 13.24 -12.64 -8.27
N ILE A 78 12.28 -11.90 -8.83
CA ILE A 78 10.85 -12.24 -8.77
C ILE A 78 10.53 -13.61 -9.42
N PRO A 79 11.06 -13.98 -10.60
CA PRO A 79 10.81 -15.29 -11.21
C PRO A 79 11.26 -16.45 -10.31
N GLU A 80 12.44 -16.33 -9.69
CA GLU A 80 12.97 -17.33 -8.76
C GLU A 80 12.08 -17.47 -7.51
N GLY A 81 11.61 -16.34 -6.97
CA GLY A 81 10.66 -16.30 -5.87
C GLY A 81 9.35 -17.03 -6.18
N LYS A 82 8.82 -16.88 -7.40
CA LYS A 82 7.60 -17.58 -7.83
C LYS A 82 7.79 -19.09 -7.88
N ILE A 83 8.93 -19.56 -8.41
CA ILE A 83 9.26 -21.00 -8.46
C ILE A 83 9.36 -21.57 -7.03
N ARG A 84 9.96 -20.81 -6.11
CA ARG A 84 10.10 -21.22 -4.70
C ARG A 84 8.77 -21.26 -3.94
N TYR A 85 7.83 -20.38 -4.26
CA TYR A 85 6.48 -20.36 -3.65
C TYR A 85 5.58 -21.50 -4.14
N MET A 86 5.78 -21.97 -5.37
CA MET A 86 5.02 -23.08 -5.95
C MET A 86 5.50 -24.48 -5.48
N LYS A 87 6.62 -24.55 -4.76
CA LYS A 87 7.14 -25.76 -4.12
C LYS A 87 6.70 -25.84 -2.67
#